data_AF-A0A1H0GCP0-F1
#
_entry.id   AF-A0A1H0GCP0-F1
#
_cell.length_a   1.000
_cell.length_b   1.000
_cell.length_c   1.000
_cell.angle_alpha   90.00
_cell.angle_beta   90.00
_cell.angle_gamma   90.00
#
_symmetry.space_group_name_H-M   'P 1'
#
loop_
_entity.id
_entity.type
_entity.pdbx_description
1 polymer ?
#
loop_
_entity_poly.entity_id
_entity_poly.type
_entity_poly.pdbx_seq_one_letter_code
_entity_poly.pdbx_strand_id
1 'polypeptide(L)'
;MNKTIEQAIAAGVGVGQISDAMDELGLSQNAGGGYRLLGGNGGTVFGRAFTLGQGRAEPGAASLARQGEAALSLASPGDILVIDAGGNTEIATWGEGHSLRAQINALNGVVLHGATRDAEALAASSFPVLCRGTSPLRSKGRFHTISVGEPVTLAGVRIVCGDLVAIGVDGLACIPSEFVEPVLLKAREIQMMEHDRDVRLRAEVAAVHV
;
A
#
# COMPACT_ATOMS: atom_id res chain seq x y z
N MET A 1 -13.58 11.66 -2.75
CA MET A 1 -12.10 11.68 -2.81
C MET A 1 -11.66 13.10 -3.16
N ASN A 2 -10.47 13.57 -2.80
CA ASN A 2 -10.03 14.93 -3.16
C ASN A 2 -9.78 14.98 -4.69
N LYS A 3 -10.18 16.07 -5.37
CA LYS A 3 -10.01 16.28 -6.82
C LYS A 3 -8.58 16.04 -7.29
N THR A 4 -7.58 16.45 -6.50
CA THR A 4 -6.16 16.26 -6.84
C THR A 4 -5.77 14.78 -6.91
N ILE A 5 -6.35 13.93 -6.04
CA ILE A 5 -6.11 12.48 -6.04
C ILE A 5 -6.73 11.85 -7.29
N GLU A 6 -7.97 12.21 -7.62
CA GLU A 6 -8.65 11.71 -8.83
C GLU A 6 -7.87 12.07 -10.10
N GLN A 7 -7.31 13.29 -10.15
CA GLN A 7 -6.46 13.73 -11.26
C GLN A 7 -5.12 12.99 -11.32
N ALA A 8 -4.53 12.64 -10.17
CA ALA A 8 -3.30 11.84 -10.12
C ALA A 8 -3.56 10.42 -10.61
N ILE A 9 -4.67 9.81 -10.20
CA ILE A 9 -5.13 8.51 -10.69
C ILE A 9 -5.33 8.55 -12.21
N ALA A 10 -6.05 9.55 -12.72
CA ALA A 10 -6.30 9.70 -14.15
C ALA A 10 -5.03 9.92 -14.99
N ALA A 11 -4.02 10.57 -14.41
CA ALA A 11 -2.72 10.76 -15.07
C ALA A 11 -1.81 9.51 -14.99
N GLY A 12 -2.19 8.48 -14.23
CA GLY A 12 -1.38 7.29 -14.02
C GLY A 12 -0.14 7.53 -13.17
N VAL A 13 -0.22 8.45 -12.19
CA VAL A 13 0.89 8.73 -11.26
C VAL A 13 1.24 7.47 -10.47
N GLY A 14 2.49 7.05 -10.56
CA GLY A 14 3.04 5.90 -9.85
C GLY A 14 3.72 6.25 -8.53
N VAL A 15 4.15 5.21 -7.82
CA VAL A 15 4.97 5.33 -6.58
C VAL A 15 6.30 6.04 -6.88
N GLY A 16 6.93 5.76 -8.04
CA GLY A 16 8.17 6.40 -8.46
C GLY A 16 8.03 7.91 -8.60
N GLN A 17 7.01 8.37 -9.33
CA GLN A 17 6.78 9.82 -9.51
C GLN A 17 6.44 10.55 -8.21
N ILE A 18 5.84 9.86 -7.24
CA ILE A 18 5.65 10.42 -5.89
C ILE A 18 7.00 10.56 -5.17
N SER A 19 7.87 9.55 -5.27
CA SER A 19 9.23 9.60 -4.71
C SER A 19 10.02 10.78 -5.26
N ASP A 20 10.04 10.93 -6.60
CA ASP A 20 10.76 12.01 -7.28
C ASP A 20 10.17 13.38 -6.93
N ALA A 21 8.84 13.49 -6.85
CA ALA A 21 8.17 14.71 -6.44
C ALA A 21 8.55 15.14 -5.02
N MET A 22 8.70 14.19 -4.09
CA MET A 22 9.15 14.50 -2.73
C MET A 22 10.59 15.02 -2.72
N ASP A 23 11.49 14.45 -3.54
CA ASP A 23 12.87 14.93 -3.68
C ASP A 23 12.92 16.35 -4.27
N GLU A 24 12.19 16.60 -5.35
CA GLU A 24 12.15 17.93 -6.00
C GLU A 24 11.53 19.01 -5.11
N LEU A 25 10.64 18.63 -4.18
CA LEU A 25 10.06 19.53 -3.19
C LEU A 25 10.93 19.69 -1.93
N GLY A 26 12.06 18.99 -1.84
CA GLY A 26 12.95 19.02 -0.67
C GLY A 26 12.36 18.35 0.57
N LEU A 27 11.39 17.46 0.40
CA LEU A 27 10.79 16.69 1.49
C LEU A 27 11.65 15.46 1.80
N SER A 28 11.55 14.97 3.04
CA SER A 28 12.19 13.68 3.39
C SER A 28 11.55 12.54 2.63
N GLN A 29 12.36 11.69 2.00
CA GLN A 29 11.88 10.51 1.29
C GLN A 29 11.05 9.60 2.20
N ASN A 30 9.88 9.20 1.71
CA ASN A 30 8.95 8.34 2.42
C ASN A 30 8.31 7.32 1.47
N ALA A 31 9.15 6.69 0.64
CA ALA A 31 8.82 5.59 -0.24
C ALA A 31 9.66 4.36 0.09
N GLY A 32 9.13 3.16 -0.21
CA GLY A 32 9.76 1.90 0.15
C GLY A 32 9.42 0.77 -0.79
N GLY A 33 10.41 -0.06 -1.10
CA GLY A 33 10.29 -1.24 -1.95
C GLY A 33 10.39 -2.56 -1.17
N GLY A 34 10.66 -3.66 -1.89
CA GLY A 34 10.83 -4.99 -1.30
C GLY A 34 9.51 -5.68 -0.94
N TYR A 35 8.44 -5.32 -1.64
CA TYR A 35 7.12 -5.92 -1.54
C TYR A 35 6.74 -6.63 -2.83
N ARG A 36 5.76 -7.52 -2.71
CA ARG A 36 5.04 -8.13 -3.84
C ARG A 36 3.60 -7.63 -3.81
N LEU A 37 3.15 -7.09 -4.93
CA LEU A 37 1.74 -6.79 -5.14
C LEU A 37 1.04 -8.06 -5.64
N LEU A 38 -0.03 -8.46 -4.96
CA LEU A 38 -0.95 -9.52 -5.40
C LEU A 38 -2.31 -8.90 -5.71
N GLY A 39 -2.92 -9.34 -6.81
CA GLY A 39 -4.24 -8.87 -7.23
C GLY A 39 -4.23 -7.43 -7.72
N GLY A 40 -5.41 -6.81 -7.70
CA GLY A 40 -5.61 -5.47 -8.25
C GLY A 40 -5.79 -5.46 -9.76
N ASN A 41 -6.12 -4.30 -10.32
CA ASN A 41 -6.37 -4.11 -11.76
C ASN A 41 -5.18 -3.45 -12.48
N GLY A 42 -3.98 -3.57 -11.90
CA GLY A 42 -2.80 -2.80 -12.32
C GLY A 42 -2.86 -1.33 -11.91
N GLY A 43 -1.79 -0.60 -12.23
CA GLY A 43 -1.63 0.81 -11.84
C GLY A 43 -1.37 1.01 -10.34
N THR A 44 -1.42 2.27 -9.92
CA THR A 44 -1.23 2.67 -8.53
C THR A 44 -2.56 2.93 -7.86
N VAL A 45 -2.73 2.39 -6.66
CA VAL A 45 -3.93 2.54 -5.85
C VAL A 45 -3.65 3.47 -4.69
N PHE A 46 -4.58 4.41 -4.46
CA PHE A 46 -4.46 5.45 -3.46
C PHE A 46 -5.53 5.27 -2.38
N GLY A 47 -5.20 5.60 -1.14
CA GLY A 47 -6.16 5.66 -0.04
C GLY A 47 -5.56 6.28 1.20
N ARG A 48 -6.42 6.72 2.12
CA ARG A 48 -5.98 7.21 3.42
C ARG A 48 -5.54 6.01 4.27
N ALA A 49 -4.45 6.16 5.02
CA ALA A 49 -3.95 5.08 5.85
C ALA A 49 -4.88 4.85 7.06
N PHE A 50 -5.20 3.58 7.32
CA PHE A 50 -5.66 3.12 8.63
C PHE A 50 -4.67 2.08 9.15
N THR A 51 -3.99 2.37 10.26
CA THR A 51 -2.82 1.60 10.70
C THR A 51 -3.13 0.58 11.79
N LEU A 52 -2.48 -0.58 11.71
CA LEU A 52 -2.48 -1.64 12.73
C LEU A 52 -1.05 -2.10 12.99
N GLY A 53 -0.66 -2.21 14.26
CA GLY A 53 0.53 -2.92 14.67
C GLY A 53 0.19 -4.33 15.15
N GLN A 54 0.99 -5.31 14.74
CA GLN A 54 0.85 -6.71 15.11
C GLN A 54 2.15 -7.25 15.69
N GLY A 55 2.02 -8.03 16.75
CA GLY A 55 3.13 -8.70 17.42
C GLY A 55 2.82 -10.16 17.68
N ARG A 56 3.85 -10.92 18.11
CA ARG A 56 3.64 -12.29 18.59
C ARG A 56 2.68 -12.27 19.78
N ALA A 57 1.84 -13.29 19.85
CA ALA A 57 0.89 -13.45 20.94
C ALA A 57 1.66 -13.79 22.22
N GLU A 58 1.47 -12.97 23.25
CA GLU A 58 1.99 -13.24 24.59
C GLU A 58 0.94 -14.00 25.43
N PRO A 59 1.35 -14.94 26.30
CA PRO A 59 0.42 -15.66 27.18
C PRO A 59 -0.43 -14.70 28.02
N GLY A 60 -1.76 -14.84 27.94
CA GLY A 60 -2.71 -14.01 28.68
C GLY A 60 -2.99 -12.62 28.07
N ALA A 61 -2.27 -12.22 27.02
CA ALA A 61 -2.54 -10.95 26.33
C ALA A 61 -3.72 -11.09 25.35
N ALA A 62 -4.68 -10.17 25.44
CA ALA A 62 -5.77 -10.07 24.47
C ALA A 62 -5.31 -9.32 23.21
N SER A 63 -5.86 -9.68 22.05
CA SER A 63 -5.69 -8.90 20.82
C SER A 63 -6.60 -7.67 20.86
N LEU A 64 -6.06 -6.48 20.60
CA LEU A 64 -6.83 -5.23 20.65
C LEU A 64 -7.95 -5.16 19.61
N ALA A 65 -7.73 -5.77 18.44
CA ALA A 65 -8.72 -5.92 17.38
C ALA A 65 -8.45 -7.20 16.60
N ARG A 66 -9.48 -7.76 15.97
CA ARG A 66 -9.30 -8.82 14.96
C ARG A 66 -9.06 -8.19 13.59
N GLN A 67 -8.23 -8.80 12.75
CA GLN A 67 -7.94 -8.26 11.41
C GLN A 67 -9.22 -8.06 10.57
N GLY A 68 -10.13 -9.03 10.64
CA GLY A 68 -11.42 -8.94 9.95
C GLY A 68 -12.34 -7.84 10.49
N GLU A 69 -12.25 -7.50 11.78
CA GLU A 69 -13.01 -6.40 12.39
C GLU A 69 -12.42 -5.06 11.95
N ALA A 70 -11.10 -4.91 12.02
CA ALA A 70 -10.44 -3.70 11.54
C ALA A 70 -10.76 -3.41 10.06
N ALA A 71 -10.76 -4.45 9.23
CA ALA A 71 -11.12 -4.34 7.82
C ALA A 71 -12.60 -4.03 7.57
N LEU A 72 -13.52 -4.50 8.42
CA LEU A 72 -14.97 -4.35 8.23
C LEU A 72 -15.56 -3.09 8.86
N SER A 73 -15.00 -2.63 9.99
CA SER A 73 -15.71 -1.68 10.85
C SER A 73 -14.85 -0.59 11.47
N LEU A 74 -13.51 -0.66 11.37
CA LEU A 74 -12.64 0.40 11.90
C LEU A 74 -12.09 1.32 10.80
N ALA A 75 -11.67 0.73 9.67
CA ALA A 75 -11.27 1.50 8.49
C ALA A 75 -12.50 2.08 7.77
N SER A 76 -12.33 3.23 7.12
CA SER A 76 -13.37 3.87 6.33
C SER A 76 -13.33 3.40 4.87
N PRO A 77 -14.48 3.42 4.16
CA PRO A 77 -14.49 3.20 2.71
C PRO A 77 -13.48 4.09 1.98
N GLY A 78 -12.71 3.49 1.08
CA GLY A 78 -11.62 4.15 0.34
C GLY A 78 -10.27 4.19 1.07
N ASP A 79 -10.19 3.72 2.32
CA ASP A 79 -8.91 3.63 3.03
C ASP A 79 -8.04 2.50 2.46
N ILE A 80 -6.73 2.63 2.68
CA ILE A 80 -5.78 1.53 2.61
C ILE A 80 -5.49 1.07 4.03
N LEU A 81 -5.72 -0.21 4.29
CA LEU A 81 -5.34 -0.82 5.56
C LEU A 81 -3.83 -1.04 5.60
N VAL A 82 -3.16 -0.54 6.63
CA VAL A 82 -1.70 -0.57 6.76
C VAL A 82 -1.33 -1.40 7.97
N ILE A 83 -0.76 -2.59 7.75
CA ILE A 83 -0.49 -3.57 8.80
C ILE A 83 1.01 -3.74 8.96
N ASP A 84 1.52 -3.36 10.12
CA ASP A 84 2.87 -3.69 10.55
C ASP A 84 2.87 -5.03 11.30
N ALA A 85 3.46 -6.07 10.72
CA ALA A 85 3.70 -7.35 11.39
C ALA A 85 5.19 -7.61 11.64
N GLY A 86 5.99 -6.56 11.72
CA GLY A 86 7.44 -6.61 11.97
C GLY A 86 8.23 -7.25 10.82
N GLY A 87 7.68 -7.27 9.61
CA GLY A 87 8.31 -7.88 8.45
C GLY A 87 8.32 -9.41 8.49
N ASN A 88 7.58 -10.01 9.43
CA ASN A 88 7.53 -11.45 9.61
C ASN A 88 6.95 -12.16 8.38
N THR A 89 7.75 -13.02 7.74
CA THR A 89 7.31 -13.86 6.61
C THR A 89 7.05 -15.31 6.99
N GLU A 90 7.27 -15.70 8.25
CA GLU A 90 7.03 -17.08 8.71
C GLU A 90 5.55 -17.35 8.99
N ILE A 91 4.79 -16.36 9.46
CA ILE A 91 3.38 -16.50 9.86
C ILE A 91 2.54 -15.51 9.06
N ALA A 92 1.53 -16.02 8.36
CA ALA A 92 0.58 -15.22 7.62
C ALA A 92 -0.48 -14.59 8.54
N THR A 93 -0.59 -13.27 8.50
CA THR A 93 -1.60 -12.49 9.26
C THR A 93 -2.74 -11.98 8.39
N TRP A 94 -2.61 -12.13 7.06
CA TRP A 94 -3.61 -11.80 6.05
C TRP A 94 -3.90 -12.99 5.12
N GLY A 95 -5.04 -12.97 4.44
CA GLY A 95 -5.46 -14.00 3.48
C GLY A 95 -6.77 -13.62 2.80
N GLU A 96 -7.29 -14.50 1.93
CA GLU A 96 -8.46 -14.23 1.09
C GLU A 96 -9.67 -13.76 1.89
N GLY A 97 -9.99 -14.44 3.00
CA GLY A 97 -11.13 -14.07 3.84
C GLY A 97 -11.03 -12.66 4.42
N HIS A 98 -9.83 -12.15 4.68
CA HIS A 98 -9.65 -10.76 5.13
C HIS A 98 -9.78 -9.78 3.96
N SER A 99 -9.27 -10.13 2.78
CA SER A 99 -9.47 -9.34 1.56
C SER A 99 -10.95 -9.23 1.16
N LEU A 100 -11.74 -10.29 1.28
CA LEU A 100 -13.19 -10.23 1.01
C LEU A 100 -13.91 -9.29 1.98
N ARG A 101 -13.50 -9.30 3.25
CA ARG A 101 -14.03 -8.38 4.28
C ARG A 101 -13.66 -6.93 3.99
N ALA A 102 -12.42 -6.68 3.60
CA ALA A 102 -11.97 -5.36 3.17
C ALA A 102 -12.75 -4.84 1.95
N GLN A 103 -13.03 -5.72 0.97
CA GLN A 103 -13.86 -5.38 -0.19
C GLN A 103 -15.32 -5.08 0.18
N ILE A 104 -15.91 -5.82 1.13
CA ILE A 104 -17.26 -5.54 1.64
C ILE A 104 -17.33 -4.12 2.23
N ASN A 105 -16.28 -3.66 2.90
CA ASN A 105 -16.17 -2.30 3.44
C ASN A 105 -15.60 -1.29 2.44
N ALA A 106 -15.49 -1.66 1.16
CA ALA A 106 -14.98 -0.82 0.08
C ALA A 106 -13.61 -0.18 0.38
N LEU A 107 -12.70 -0.92 1.03
CA LEU A 107 -11.30 -0.49 1.14
C LEU A 107 -10.64 -0.54 -0.24
N ASN A 108 -9.68 0.36 -0.47
CA ASN A 108 -8.97 0.41 -1.74
C ASN A 108 -7.84 -0.63 -1.81
N GLY A 109 -7.29 -1.06 -0.67
CA GLY A 109 -6.22 -2.04 -0.64
C GLY A 109 -5.69 -2.33 0.76
N VAL A 110 -4.66 -3.16 0.81
CA VAL A 110 -3.90 -3.42 2.05
C VAL A 110 -2.39 -3.40 1.78
N VAL A 111 -1.66 -2.75 2.67
CA VAL A 111 -0.21 -2.92 2.83
C VAL A 111 0.02 -3.80 4.04
N LEU A 112 0.80 -4.87 3.85
CA LEU A 112 1.17 -5.81 4.88
C LEU A 112 2.69 -5.92 4.95
N HIS A 113 3.27 -5.33 6.00
CA HIS A 113 4.67 -5.58 6.36
C HIS A 113 4.81 -6.91 7.08
N GLY A 114 4.58 -7.98 6.32
CA GLY A 114 4.59 -9.38 6.76
C GLY A 114 4.09 -10.31 5.64
N ALA A 115 3.78 -11.56 6.00
CA ALA A 115 3.28 -12.56 5.06
C ALA A 115 1.75 -12.61 4.97
N THR A 116 1.27 -12.89 3.76
CA THR A 116 -0.11 -13.33 3.51
C THR A 116 -0.18 -14.83 3.26
N ARG A 117 -1.39 -15.37 3.18
CA ARG A 117 -1.67 -16.71 2.64
C ARG A 117 -2.67 -16.61 1.49
N ASP A 118 -3.04 -17.74 0.90
CA ASP A 118 -4.03 -17.82 -0.17
C ASP A 118 -3.60 -17.01 -1.41
N ALA A 119 -2.30 -16.99 -1.71
CA ALA A 119 -1.69 -16.07 -2.68
C ALA A 119 -2.24 -16.20 -4.10
N GLU A 120 -2.61 -17.42 -4.52
CA GLU A 120 -3.24 -17.66 -5.82
C GLU A 120 -4.61 -16.98 -5.92
N ALA A 121 -5.47 -17.17 -4.91
CA ALA A 121 -6.78 -16.52 -4.85
C ALA A 121 -6.64 -14.99 -4.78
N LEU A 122 -5.66 -14.49 -4.00
CA LEU A 122 -5.37 -13.05 -3.92
C LEU A 122 -4.88 -12.49 -5.25
N ALA A 123 -4.00 -13.21 -5.96
CA ALA A 123 -3.48 -12.80 -7.27
C ALA A 123 -4.58 -12.73 -8.34
N ALA A 124 -5.60 -13.58 -8.25
CA ALA A 124 -6.77 -13.57 -9.13
C ALA A 124 -7.82 -12.51 -8.73
N SER A 125 -7.67 -11.86 -7.57
CA SER A 125 -8.66 -10.90 -7.07
C SER A 125 -8.39 -9.48 -7.57
N SER A 126 -9.44 -8.65 -7.66
CA SER A 126 -9.32 -7.22 -7.98
C SER A 126 -8.88 -6.36 -6.79
N PHE A 127 -8.64 -6.96 -5.62
CA PHE A 127 -8.25 -6.24 -4.41
C PHE A 127 -6.72 -6.29 -4.23
N PRO A 128 -6.03 -5.14 -4.26
CA PRO A 128 -4.57 -5.11 -4.17
C PRO A 128 -4.09 -5.43 -2.75
N VAL A 129 -3.20 -6.42 -2.66
CA VAL A 129 -2.51 -6.83 -1.44
C VAL A 129 -1.00 -6.67 -1.65
N LEU A 130 -0.42 -5.62 -1.07
CA LEU A 130 1.02 -5.40 -1.08
C LEU A 130 1.63 -6.07 0.16
N CYS A 131 2.46 -7.11 -0.01
CA CYS A 131 2.97 -7.91 1.10
C CYS A 131 4.48 -8.24 0.99
N ARG A 132 5.14 -8.64 2.09
CA ARG A 132 6.55 -9.03 2.07
C ARG A 132 6.79 -10.47 1.58
N GLY A 133 5.76 -11.30 1.61
CA GLY A 133 5.87 -12.70 1.21
C GLY A 133 4.60 -13.49 1.51
N THR A 134 4.73 -14.80 1.42
CA THR A 134 3.63 -15.74 1.60
C THR A 134 4.01 -16.83 2.59
N SER A 135 3.07 -17.26 3.45
CA SER A 135 3.27 -18.36 4.39
C SER A 135 2.02 -19.22 4.53
N PRO A 136 2.14 -20.55 4.70
CA PRO A 136 1.01 -21.42 5.02
C PRO A 136 0.57 -21.33 6.50
N LEU A 137 1.41 -20.80 7.40
CA LEU A 137 1.13 -20.78 8.84
C LEU A 137 0.17 -19.65 9.19
N ARG A 138 -1.01 -19.98 9.72
CA ARG A 138 -2.00 -18.98 10.16
C ARG A 138 -1.59 -18.25 11.45
N SER A 139 -2.01 -16.99 11.59
CA SER A 139 -1.78 -16.13 12.77
C SER A 139 -2.58 -16.49 14.02
N LYS A 140 -3.69 -17.22 13.92
CA LYS A 140 -4.58 -17.51 15.07
C LYS A 140 -3.79 -18.14 16.23
N GLY A 141 -3.78 -17.47 17.39
CA GLY A 141 -3.07 -17.89 18.59
C GLY A 141 -1.55 -17.69 18.54
N ARG A 142 -1.02 -17.05 17.49
CA ARG A 142 0.41 -16.78 17.29
C ARG A 142 0.73 -15.30 17.16
N PHE A 143 -0.20 -14.51 16.62
CA PHE A 143 -0.05 -13.07 16.39
C PHE A 143 -1.31 -12.33 16.83
N HIS A 144 -1.13 -11.22 17.53
CA HIS A 144 -2.18 -10.34 18.02
C HIS A 144 -1.99 -8.92 17.47
N THR A 145 -3.10 -8.20 17.33
CA THR A 145 -3.06 -6.75 17.10
C THR A 145 -2.69 -6.09 18.43
N ILE A 146 -1.58 -5.35 18.43
CA ILE A 146 -0.99 -4.69 19.61
C ILE A 146 -1.12 -3.17 19.57
N SER A 147 -1.44 -2.59 18.40
CA SER A 147 -1.81 -1.19 18.27
C SER A 147 -2.83 -1.00 17.15
N VAL A 148 -3.69 0.01 17.31
CA VAL A 148 -4.73 0.38 16.34
C VAL A 148 -4.70 1.90 16.22
N GLY A 149 -4.54 2.41 15.00
CA GLY A 149 -4.50 3.86 14.74
C GLY A 149 -3.19 4.55 15.08
N GLU A 150 -2.22 3.83 15.63
CA GLU A 150 -0.90 4.36 15.99
C GLU A 150 0.05 4.44 14.80
N PRO A 151 1.03 5.36 14.79
CA PRO A 151 2.06 5.42 13.75
C PRO A 151 2.81 4.09 13.59
N VAL A 152 3.09 3.70 12.36
CA VAL A 152 3.88 2.51 12.01
C VAL A 152 5.03 2.87 11.07
N THR A 153 6.06 2.03 11.01
CA THR A 153 7.20 2.19 10.10
C THR A 153 7.44 0.91 9.32
N LEU A 154 7.17 0.94 8.02
CA LEU A 154 7.26 -0.22 7.14
C LEU A 154 8.43 -0.07 6.18
N ALA A 155 9.49 -0.86 6.38
CA ALA A 155 10.70 -0.80 5.54
C ALA A 155 11.26 0.63 5.36
N GLY A 156 11.26 1.44 6.43
CA GLY A 156 11.74 2.83 6.40
C GLY A 156 10.67 3.88 6.08
N VAL A 157 9.46 3.47 5.67
CA VAL A 157 8.33 4.38 5.39
C VAL A 157 7.53 4.60 6.67
N ARG A 158 7.51 5.83 7.18
CA ARG A 158 6.68 6.20 8.35
C ARG A 158 5.28 6.56 7.88
N ILE A 159 4.27 5.96 8.50
CA ILE A 159 2.86 6.12 8.12
C ILE A 159 2.04 6.41 9.37
N VAL A 160 1.24 7.48 9.31
CA VAL A 160 0.24 7.81 10.34
C VAL A 160 -1.15 7.66 9.74
N CYS A 161 -2.13 7.30 10.57
CA CYS A 161 -3.52 7.32 10.16
C CYS A 161 -3.91 8.66 9.51
N GLY A 162 -4.59 8.58 8.36
CA GLY A 162 -4.98 9.74 7.57
C GLY A 162 -3.95 10.21 6.54
N ASP A 163 -2.69 9.76 6.59
CA ASP A 163 -1.74 10.04 5.50
C ASP A 163 -2.20 9.39 4.19
N LEU A 164 -1.82 9.99 3.05
CA LEU A 164 -2.16 9.41 1.76
C LEU A 164 -1.11 8.36 1.39
N VAL A 165 -1.56 7.11 1.27
CA VAL A 165 -0.72 6.00 0.84
C VAL A 165 -1.01 5.69 -0.62
N ALA A 166 0.04 5.48 -1.40
CA ALA A 166 0.00 4.97 -2.75
C ALA A 166 0.70 3.61 -2.78
N ILE A 167 0.04 2.59 -3.34
CA ILE A 167 0.60 1.25 -3.53
C ILE A 167 0.66 0.91 -5.01
N GLY A 168 1.77 0.34 -5.45
CA GLY A 168 2.00 -0.07 -6.83
C GLY A 168 2.90 -1.29 -6.90
N VAL A 169 3.24 -1.70 -8.13
CA VAL A 169 4.10 -2.86 -8.37
C VAL A 169 5.51 -2.71 -7.78
N ASP A 170 6.00 -1.46 -7.70
CA ASP A 170 7.34 -1.15 -7.18
C ASP A 170 7.39 -1.04 -5.64
N GLY A 171 6.23 -0.97 -4.98
CA GLY A 171 6.14 -0.83 -3.52
C GLY A 171 5.08 0.17 -3.09
N LEU A 172 5.45 1.03 -2.12
CA LEU A 172 4.56 2.06 -1.59
C LEU A 172 5.26 3.41 -1.41
N ALA A 173 4.47 4.48 -1.45
CA ALA A 173 4.84 5.79 -0.96
C ALA A 173 3.78 6.31 0.02
N CYS A 174 4.20 7.07 1.02
CA CYS A 174 3.32 7.70 1.99
C CYS A 174 3.54 9.20 2.00
N ILE A 175 2.51 9.95 1.65
CA ILE A 175 2.52 11.40 1.61
C ILE A 175 1.84 11.92 2.89
N PRO A 176 2.55 12.63 3.77
CA PRO A 176 1.93 13.23 4.95
C PRO A 176 0.76 14.14 4.55
N SER A 177 -0.27 14.14 5.38
CA SER A 177 -1.55 14.78 5.05
C SER A 177 -1.44 16.24 4.61
N GLU A 178 -0.54 17.03 5.20
CA GLU A 178 -0.30 18.43 4.81
C GLU A 178 0.39 18.63 3.45
N PHE A 179 1.06 17.60 2.92
CA PHE A 179 1.82 17.68 1.66
C PHE A 179 1.14 16.99 0.48
N VAL A 180 -0.07 16.45 0.67
CA VAL A 180 -0.79 15.69 -0.38
C VAL A 180 -0.93 16.48 -1.67
N GLU A 181 -1.40 17.72 -1.59
CA GLU A 181 -1.63 18.53 -2.78
C GLU A 181 -0.34 18.91 -3.53
N PRO A 182 0.68 19.53 -2.90
CA PRO A 182 1.90 19.89 -3.62
C PRO A 182 2.63 18.67 -4.20
N VAL A 183 2.70 17.55 -3.47
CA VAL A 183 3.35 16.33 -3.96
C VAL A 183 2.61 15.75 -5.16
N LEU A 184 1.28 15.65 -5.11
CA LEU A 184 0.53 15.09 -6.24
C LEU A 184 0.54 16.00 -7.48
N LEU A 185 0.53 17.33 -7.31
CA LEU A 185 0.68 18.25 -8.44
C LEU A 185 2.04 18.06 -9.12
N LYS A 186 3.11 17.97 -8.33
CA LYS A 186 4.47 17.75 -8.83
C LYS A 186 4.64 16.36 -9.46
N ALA A 187 4.12 15.32 -8.82
CA ALA A 187 4.17 13.95 -9.35
C ALA A 187 3.44 13.82 -10.69
N ARG A 188 2.33 14.56 -10.88
CA ARG A 188 1.64 14.63 -12.18
C ARG A 188 2.46 15.31 -13.25
N GLU A 189 3.13 16.41 -12.92
CA GLU A 189 4.04 17.10 -13.83
C GLU A 189 5.14 16.14 -14.31
N ILE A 190 5.79 15.44 -13.37
CA ILE A 190 6.82 14.44 -13.65
C ILE A 190 6.26 13.34 -14.54
N GLN A 191 5.12 12.74 -14.18
CA GLN A 191 4.49 11.67 -14.96
C GLN A 191 4.22 12.08 -16.42
N MET A 192 3.76 13.31 -16.66
CA MET A 192 3.51 13.80 -18.01
C MET A 192 4.81 13.97 -18.80
N MET A 193 5.85 14.53 -18.19
CA MET A 193 7.16 14.71 -18.82
C MET A 193 7.81 13.36 -19.15
N GLU A 194 7.74 12.39 -18.23
CA GLU A 194 8.27 11.05 -18.42
C GLU A 194 7.52 10.28 -19.50
N HIS A 195 6.19 10.38 -19.54
CA HIS A 195 5.38 9.75 -20.57
C HIS A 195 5.78 10.22 -21.97
N ASP A 196 5.89 11.55 -22.16
CA ASP A 196 6.29 12.14 -23.44
C ASP A 196 7.72 11.72 -23.84
N ARG A 197 8.64 11.66 -22.87
CA ARG A 197 10.01 11.17 -23.07
C ARG A 197 10.01 9.70 -23.51
N ASP A 198 9.30 8.86 -22.79
CA ASP A 198 9.25 7.42 -23.01
C ASP A 198 8.65 7.05 -24.37
N VAL A 199 7.61 7.77 -24.80
CA VAL A 199 7.02 7.58 -26.15
C VAL A 199 8.06 7.83 -27.24
N ARG A 200 8.85 8.91 -27.13
CA ARG A 200 9.93 9.22 -28.08
C ARG A 200 11.01 8.13 -28.06
N LEU A 201 11.49 7.76 -26.87
CA LEU A 201 12.54 6.75 -26.72
C LEU A 201 12.12 5.37 -27.25
N ARG A 202 10.87 4.95 -26.99
CA ARG A 202 10.34 3.68 -27.52
C ARG A 202 10.24 3.69 -29.05
N ALA A 203 9.89 4.83 -29.65
CA ALA A 203 9.90 4.97 -31.12
C ALA A 203 11.31 4.87 -31.71
N GLU A 204 12.30 5.50 -31.07
CA GLU A 204 13.71 5.38 -31.46
C GLU A 204 14.22 3.93 -31.34
N VAL A 205 13.91 3.24 -30.24
CA VAL A 205 14.26 1.82 -30.05
C VAL A 205 13.64 0.93 -31.13
N ALA A 206 12.39 1.19 -31.50
CA ALA A 206 11.71 0.45 -32.57
C ALA A 206 12.39 0.66 -33.93
N ALA A 207 12.90 1.86 -34.22
CA ALA A 207 13.58 2.18 -35.47
C ALA A 207 14.99 1.56 -35.58
N VAL A 208 15.67 1.28 -34.46
CA VAL A 208 17.00 0.64 -34.46
C VAL A 208 16.93 -0.86 -34.79
N HIS A 209 15.80 -1.50 -34.53
CA HIS A 209 15.60 -2.95 -34.73
C HIS A 209 14.83 -3.30 -36.01
N VAL A 210 14.75 -2.36 -36.96
CA VAL A 210 14.24 -2.54 -38.34
C VAL A 210 15.42 -2.54 -39.30
#